data_AF-R7GAJ0-F1
#
_entry.id   AF-R7GAJ0-F1
#
_cell.length_a   1.000
_cell.length_b   1.000
_cell.length_c   1.000
_cell.angle_alpha   90.00
_cell.angle_beta   90.00
_cell.angle_gamma   90.00
#
_symmetry.space_group_name_H-M   'P 1'
#
loop_
_entity.id
_entity.type
_entity.pdbx_description
1 polymer ?
#
loop_
_entity_poly.entity_id
_entity_poly.type
_entity_poly.pdbx_seq_one_letter_code
_entity_poly.pdbx_strand_id
1 'polypeptide(L)'
;MTKIASVYVTTGAACFAIALSCIGKISAFISTIPTCVLGGMSILLYGVIASNGLRVLVDNHIDFGKQRNLVIASAMLVIGLGGAILPIGNFMTLSGTALSALVGVVLNLILPKEN
;
A
#
# COMPACT_ATOMS: atom_id res chain seq x y z
N MET A 1 11.21 -13.34 -0.25
CA MET A 1 12.53 -13.50 0.37
C MET A 1 12.63 -14.63 1.39
N THR A 2 11.55 -15.22 1.91
CA THR A 2 11.64 -16.49 2.67
C THR A 2 10.88 -17.66 2.02
N LYS A 3 10.00 -17.42 1.04
CA LYS A 3 9.11 -18.42 0.40
C LYS A 3 8.24 -19.22 1.41
N ILE A 4 8.12 -18.75 2.65
CA ILE A 4 7.33 -19.40 3.69
C ILE A 4 5.99 -18.65 3.81
N ALA A 5 4.94 -19.22 3.26
CA ALA A 5 3.56 -18.74 3.40
C ALA A 5 2.80 -19.62 4.42
N SER A 6 3.41 -19.85 5.60
CA SER A 6 2.82 -20.69 6.65
C SER A 6 2.00 -19.86 7.63
N VAL A 7 0.73 -20.24 7.81
CA VAL A 7 -0.18 -19.63 8.79
C VAL A 7 0.41 -19.72 10.20
N TYR A 8 1.04 -20.84 10.55
CA TYR A 8 1.65 -21.06 11.87
C TYR A 8 2.73 -20.04 12.21
N VAL A 9 3.52 -19.59 11.23
CA VAL A 9 4.56 -18.58 11.45
C VAL A 9 3.94 -17.22 11.72
N THR A 10 2.86 -16.87 11.01
CA THR A 10 2.14 -15.61 11.21
C THR A 10 1.42 -15.59 12.56
N THR A 11 0.79 -16.70 12.94
CA THR A 11 0.14 -16.85 14.25
C THR A 11 1.18 -16.80 15.38
N GLY A 12 2.32 -17.47 15.23
CA GLY A 12 3.42 -17.38 16.20
C GLY A 12 3.95 -15.95 16.37
N ALA A 13 4.13 -15.23 15.26
CA ALA A 13 4.53 -13.82 15.29
C ALA A 13 3.47 -12.92 15.97
N ALA A 14 2.18 -13.18 15.72
CA ALA A 14 1.09 -12.45 16.37
C ALA A 14 1.05 -12.69 17.88
N CYS A 15 1.15 -13.94 18.34
CA CYS A 15 1.22 -14.27 19.76
C CYS A 15 2.43 -13.62 20.44
N PHE A 16 3.59 -13.61 19.77
CA PHE A 16 4.79 -12.95 20.26
C PHE A 16 4.58 -11.43 20.36
N ALA A 17 4.01 -10.79 19.33
CA ALA A 17 3.71 -9.35 19.36
C ALA A 17 2.78 -8.96 20.52
N ILE A 18 1.73 -9.75 20.79
CA ILE A 18 0.82 -9.53 21.92
C ILE A 18 1.57 -9.66 23.25
N ALA A 19 2.37 -10.71 23.42
CA ALA A 19 3.15 -10.93 24.63
C ALA A 19 4.15 -9.80 24.89
N LEU A 20 4.86 -9.32 23.85
CA LEU A 20 5.81 -8.20 23.97
C LEU A 20 5.10 -6.87 24.23
N SER A 21 3.91 -6.66 23.66
CA SER A 21 3.14 -5.43 23.88
C SER A 21 2.70 -5.27 25.34
N CYS A 22 2.51 -6.36 26.09
CA CYS A 22 2.17 -6.32 27.51
C CYS A 22 3.38 -6.02 28.42
N ILE A 23 4.62 -6.12 27.93
CA ILE A 23 5.83 -5.89 28.72
C ILE A 23 6.27 -4.42 28.59
N GLY A 24 5.89 -3.59 29.57
CA GLY A 24 6.19 -2.15 29.56
C GLY A 24 7.69 -1.78 29.42
N LYS A 25 8.60 -2.65 29.88
CA LYS A 25 10.06 -2.44 29.71
C LYS A 25 10.50 -2.42 28.25
N ILE A 26 9.86 -3.23 27.40
CA ILE A 26 10.17 -3.33 25.97
C ILE A 26 9.62 -2.09 25.24
N SER A 27 8.40 -1.67 25.60
CA SER A 27 7.81 -0.44 25.08
C SER A 27 8.66 0.79 25.40
N ALA A 28 9.16 0.91 26.63
CA ALA A 28 10.06 2.00 27.04
C ALA A 28 11.38 2.00 26.25
N PHE A 29 11.93 0.82 25.94
CA PHE A 29 13.13 0.70 25.10
C PHE A 29 12.89 1.18 23.66
N ILE A 30 11.74 0.84 23.08
CA ILE A 30 11.34 1.28 21.73
C ILE A 30 11.17 2.81 21.68
N SER A 31 10.63 3.43 22.73
CA SER A 31 10.50 4.89 22.81
C SER A 31 11.84 5.63 22.87
N THR A 32 12.93 4.97 23.24
CA THR A 32 14.28 5.55 23.20
C THR A 32 14.84 5.63 21.78
N ILE A 33 14.24 4.94 20.80
CA ILE A 33 14.71 4.95 19.41
C ILE A 33 14.46 6.34 18.79
N PRO A 34 15.49 6.98 18.21
CA PRO A 34 15.33 8.28 17.57
C PRO A 34 14.33 8.25 16.42
N THR A 35 13.52 9.32 16.31
CA THR A 35 12.51 9.47 15.25
C THR A 35 13.11 9.43 13.84
N CYS A 36 14.35 9.89 13.66
CA CYS A 36 15.07 9.82 12.38
C CYS A 36 15.27 8.37 11.90
N VAL A 37 15.47 7.42 12.81
CA VAL A 37 15.67 6.00 12.46
C VAL A 37 14.33 5.34 12.14
N LEU A 38 13.29 5.62 12.93
CA LEU A 38 11.93 5.14 12.67
C LEU A 38 11.41 5.64 11.30
N GLY A 39 11.69 6.90 10.99
CA GLY A 39 11.44 7.49 9.67
C GLY A 39 12.15 6.74 8.55
N GLY A 40 13.48 6.53 8.68
CA GLY A 40 14.26 5.79 7.69
C GLY A 40 13.75 4.36 7.45
N MET A 41 13.43 3.61 8.52
CA MET A 41 12.85 2.28 8.39
C MET A 41 11.48 2.31 7.68
N SER A 42 10.62 3.27 8.02
CA SER A 42 9.31 3.40 7.38
C SER A 42 9.41 3.70 5.88
N ILE A 43 10.34 4.57 5.47
CA ILE A 43 10.58 4.89 4.05
C ILE A 43 11.00 3.63 3.28
N LEU A 44 11.91 2.82 3.85
CA LEU A 44 12.32 1.57 3.22
C LEU A 44 11.16 0.57 3.15
N LEU A 45 10.37 0.41 4.21
CA LEU A 45 9.22 -0.50 4.23
C LEU A 45 8.17 -0.10 3.18
N TYR A 46 7.78 1.18 3.13
CA TYR A 46 6.85 1.68 2.13
C TYR A 46 7.42 1.61 0.70
N GLY A 47 8.72 1.84 0.53
CA GLY A 47 9.41 1.68 -0.76
C GLY A 47 9.40 0.24 -1.26
N VAL A 48 9.60 -0.74 -0.37
CA VAL A 48 9.48 -2.17 -0.69
C VAL A 48 8.04 -2.54 -1.06
N ILE A 49 7.04 -2.02 -0.35
CA ILE A 49 5.62 -2.24 -0.68
C ILE A 49 5.31 -1.69 -2.08
N ALA A 50 5.71 -0.45 -2.39
CA ALA A 50 5.51 0.17 -3.69
C ALA A 50 6.22 -0.62 -4.82
N SER A 51 7.44 -1.08 -4.57
CA SER A 51 8.22 -1.87 -5.51
C SER A 51 7.59 -3.24 -5.79
N ASN A 52 7.00 -3.88 -4.77
CA ASN A 52 6.23 -5.11 -4.96
C ASN A 52 4.96 -4.87 -5.78
N GLY A 53 4.28 -3.73 -5.59
CA GLY A 53 3.17 -3.30 -6.44
C GLY A 53 3.60 -3.20 -7.90
N LEU A 54 4.68 -2.46 -8.19
CA LEU A 54 5.23 -2.34 -9.55
C LEU A 54 5.63 -3.70 -10.14
N ARG A 55 6.23 -4.58 -9.34
CA ARG A 55 6.58 -5.93 -9.74
C ARG A 55 5.35 -6.72 -10.20
N VAL A 56 4.22 -6.59 -9.51
CA VAL A 56 2.96 -7.25 -9.94
C VAL A 56 2.55 -6.78 -11.34
N LEU A 57 2.70 -5.49 -11.68
CA LEU A 57 2.37 -5.00 -13.03
C LEU A 57 3.29 -5.60 -14.10
N VAL A 58 4.57 -5.78 -13.78
CA VAL A 58 5.56 -6.39 -14.69
C VAL A 58 5.34 -7.90 -14.82
N ASP A 59 5.12 -8.60 -13.71
CA ASP A 59 4.88 -10.05 -13.68
C ASP A 59 3.56 -10.42 -14.39
N ASN A 60 2.57 -9.53 -14.41
CA ASN A 60 1.33 -9.70 -15.19
C ASN A 60 1.46 -9.23 -16.65
N HIS A 61 2.65 -8.81 -17.10
CA HIS A 61 2.91 -8.33 -18.45
C HIS A 61 1.90 -7.28 -18.94
N ILE A 62 1.61 -6.28 -18.10
CA ILE A 62 0.68 -5.20 -18.46
C ILE A 62 1.29 -4.37 -19.59
N ASP A 63 0.64 -4.41 -20.76
CA ASP A 63 1.01 -3.62 -21.92
C ASP A 63 0.58 -2.16 -21.72
N PHE A 64 1.57 -1.27 -21.54
CA PHE A 64 1.39 0.18 -21.45
C PHE A 64 1.32 0.87 -22.83
N GLY A 65 1.57 0.14 -23.93
CA GLY A 65 1.30 0.64 -25.29
C GLY A 65 -0.19 0.80 -25.56
N LYS A 66 -1.05 0.05 -24.84
CA LYS A 66 -2.49 0.25 -24.86
C LYS A 66 -2.86 1.51 -24.08
N GLN A 67 -3.39 2.52 -24.79
CA GLN A 67 -3.79 3.81 -24.22
C GLN A 67 -4.72 3.65 -23.01
N ARG A 68 -5.60 2.64 -23.01
CA ARG A 68 -6.47 2.28 -21.87
C ARG A 68 -5.68 2.03 -20.59
N ASN A 69 -4.67 1.16 -20.64
CA ASN A 69 -3.90 0.77 -19.46
C ASN A 69 -3.03 1.94 -18.95
N LEU A 70 -2.45 2.69 -19.89
CA LEU A 70 -1.66 3.89 -19.58
C LEU A 70 -2.52 4.94 -18.86
N VAL A 71 -3.71 5.26 -19.37
CA VAL A 71 -4.61 6.24 -18.75
C VAL A 71 -5.05 5.81 -17.36
N ILE A 72 -5.40 4.54 -17.15
CA ILE A 72 -5.79 4.01 -15.84
C ILE A 72 -4.63 4.14 -14.84
N ALA A 73 -3.42 3.71 -15.21
CA ALA A 73 -2.26 3.76 -14.34
C ALA A 73 -1.84 5.20 -14.01
N SER A 74 -1.84 6.10 -15.00
CA SER A 74 -1.51 7.51 -14.82
C SER A 74 -2.53 8.22 -13.94
N ALA A 75 -3.83 7.97 -14.11
CA ALA A 75 -4.87 8.54 -13.26
C ALA A 75 -4.76 8.06 -11.81
N MET A 76 -4.53 6.75 -11.60
CA MET A 76 -4.29 6.19 -10.27
C MET A 76 -3.06 6.84 -9.60
N LEU A 77 -1.96 7.02 -10.33
CA LEU A 77 -0.74 7.66 -9.82
C LEU A 77 -0.96 9.12 -9.43
N VAL A 78 -1.61 9.92 -10.29
CA VAL A 78 -1.85 11.34 -10.03
C VAL A 78 -2.76 11.53 -8.82
N ILE A 79 -3.84 10.75 -8.70
CA ILE A 79 -4.78 10.86 -7.58
C ILE A 79 -4.16 10.34 -6.28
N GLY A 80 -3.42 9.24 -6.36
CA GLY A 80 -2.79 8.59 -5.20
C GLY A 80 -1.62 9.37 -4.62
N LEU A 81 -0.70 9.83 -5.48
CA LEU A 81 0.48 10.61 -5.07
C LEU A 81 0.15 12.10 -4.87
N GLY A 82 -0.80 12.64 -5.66
CA GLY A 82 -1.20 14.05 -5.60
C GLY A 82 -2.05 14.42 -4.38
N GLY A 83 -2.39 13.44 -3.53
CA GLY A 83 -3.12 13.71 -2.28
C GLY A 83 -4.52 14.24 -2.52
N ALA A 84 -5.19 13.79 -3.58
CA ALA A 84 -6.56 14.19 -3.85
C ALA A 84 -7.48 13.72 -2.72
N ILE A 85 -8.25 14.65 -2.17
CA ILE A 85 -9.23 14.40 -1.12
C ILE A 85 -10.60 14.71 -1.70
N LEU A 86 -11.45 13.69 -1.78
CA LEU A 86 -12.85 13.88 -2.16
C LEU A 86 -13.70 13.77 -0.90
N PRO A 87 -14.22 14.88 -0.37
CA PRO A 87 -15.22 14.84 0.69
C PRO A 87 -16.55 14.34 0.08
N ILE A 88 -16.99 13.14 0.47
CA ILE A 88 -18.31 12.61 0.11
C ILE A 88 -19.27 12.93 1.26
N GLY A 89 -19.91 14.10 1.16
CA GLY A 89 -20.82 14.61 2.19
C GLY A 89 -20.15 14.91 3.54
N ASN A 90 -20.98 15.11 4.57
CA ASN A 90 -20.55 15.48 5.93
C ASN A 90 -20.00 14.30 6.77
N PHE A 91 -19.88 13.09 6.19
CA PHE A 91 -19.64 11.86 6.95
C PHE A 91 -18.37 11.10 6.55
N MET A 92 -17.79 11.30 5.36
CA MET A 92 -16.59 10.55 4.95
C MET A 92 -15.71 11.31 3.96
N THR A 93 -14.45 11.50 4.33
CA THR A 93 -13.40 12.00 3.43
C THR A 93 -12.63 10.82 2.85
N LEU A 94 -12.84 10.54 1.56
CA LEU A 94 -12.06 9.51 0.88
C LEU A 94 -10.73 10.13 0.42
N SER A 95 -9.62 9.62 0.95
CA SER A 95 -8.30 10.23 0.77
C SER A 95 -7.36 9.32 -0.03
N GLY A 96 -6.59 9.96 -0.92
CA GLY A 96 -5.34 9.45 -1.50
C GLY A 96 -5.44 8.06 -2.11
N THR A 97 -4.98 7.03 -1.39
CA THR A 97 -4.88 5.65 -1.88
C THR A 97 -6.24 4.99 -2.09
N ALA A 98 -7.21 5.23 -1.20
CA ALA A 98 -8.55 4.67 -1.33
C ALA A 98 -9.31 5.28 -2.51
N LEU A 99 -9.17 6.60 -2.70
CA LEU A 99 -9.76 7.31 -3.84
C LEU A 99 -9.11 6.88 -5.15
N SER A 100 -7.79 6.74 -5.19
CA SER A 100 -7.06 6.24 -6.35
C SER A 100 -7.52 4.83 -6.77
N ALA A 101 -7.65 3.91 -5.82
CA ALA A 101 -8.15 2.56 -6.09
C ALA A 101 -9.58 2.59 -6.65
N LEU A 102 -10.47 3.38 -6.05
CA LEU A 102 -11.85 3.53 -6.51
C LEU A 102 -11.90 4.06 -7.95
N VAL A 103 -11.18 5.15 -8.22
CA VAL A 103 -11.15 5.76 -9.56
C VAL A 103 -10.62 4.76 -10.58
N GLY A 104 -9.52 4.07 -10.30
CA GLY A 104 -8.99 3.13 -11.27
C GLY A 104 -9.87 1.88 -11.49
N VAL A 105 -10.64 1.42 -10.50
CA VAL A 105 -11.69 0.40 -10.70
C VAL A 105 -12.79 0.93 -11.62
N VAL A 106 -13.28 2.15 -11.36
CA VAL A 106 -14.32 2.80 -12.18
C VAL A 106 -13.83 3.00 -13.62
N LEU A 107 -12.61 3.51 -13.80
CA LEU A 107 -12.01 3.75 -15.11
C LEU A 107 -11.79 2.43 -15.86
N ASN A 108 -11.36 1.37 -15.17
CA ASN A 108 -11.24 0.04 -15.78
C ASN A 108 -12.59 -0.54 -16.26
N LEU A 109 -13.70 -0.22 -15.58
CA LEU A 109 -15.05 -0.63 -15.97
C LEU A 109 -15.62 0.20 -17.13
N ILE A 110 -15.38 1.52 -17.13
CA ILE A 110 -15.91 2.44 -18.15
C ILE A 110 -15.16 2.31 -19.47
N LEU A 111 -13.83 2.15 -19.44
CA LEU A 111 -13.07 2.06 -20.68
C LEU A 111 -13.30 0.70 -21.36
N PRO A 112 -13.86 0.69 -22.59
CA PRO A 112 -14.08 -0.54 -23.34
C PRO A 112 -12.74 -1.22 -23.66
N LYS A 113 -12.74 -2.55 -23.63
CA LYS A 113 -11.60 -3.34 -24.09
C LYS A 113 -11.59 -3.24 -25.61
N GLU A 114 -10.69 -2.43 -26.15
CA GLU A 114 -10.37 -2.48 -27.58
C GLU A 114 -9.82 -3.89 -27.87
N ASN A 115 -10.44 -4.57 -28.84
CA ASN A 115 -10.14 -5.96 -29.21
C ASN A 115 -8.69 -6.10 -29.68
#